data_AF-A0AAD5QF63-F1
#
_entry.id   AF-A0AAD5QF63-F1
#
_cell.length_a   1.000
_cell.length_b   1.000
_cell.length_c   1.000
_cell.angle_alpha   90.00
_cell.angle_beta   90.00
_cell.angle_gamma   90.00
#
_symmetry.space_group_name_H-M   'P 1'
#
loop_
_entity.id
_entity.type
_entity.pdbx_description
1 polymer ?
#
loop_
_entity_poly.entity_id
_entity_poly.type
_entity_poly.pdbx_seq_one_letter_code
_entity_poly.pdbx_strand_id
1 'polypeptide(L)'
;MKTITQKDRQISSLRLRLRKAEEVGQTKEKELEENNKKVERLERTVNTLQRQLAQIRGNYAKQTQEMAAELQAARTHNLRRKGPIGLLHAASDQAVHDKPVEAVHPQVADQQGSTQERLKSVSWADKPVPTHVLPATTSYTSGSNQMKFIEQGVGYFGSCRLFKNAIGDWTKVTTTDCGCDLYEYSNSDVRWISCDRTVEINYFGIVGATVITLIKGCRIRYFNNGQIELYRLSGEISQFDPVTLRRTETMLRSDSSKYVEIFDPTGCFIRIEGTNRTSHNFDERSSYRGHPSDRHVYNHSNSEPEWIEPEYNARRCPDGSLKIKFANIMVCCIGVEDVGYVKHTTRLENGSERKRMCVEWGHVARARQRQIEARKCQELVAHNATM
;
A
#
# COMPACT_ATOMS: atom_id res chain seq x y z
N MET A 1 67.30 -31.37 35.11
CA MET A 1 66.00 -31.58 35.81
C MET A 1 64.96 -30.48 35.54
N LYS A 2 65.28 -29.18 35.62
CA LYS A 2 64.30 -28.08 35.45
C LYS A 2 63.52 -28.06 34.12
N THR A 3 64.14 -28.51 33.03
CA THR A 3 63.56 -28.51 31.67
C THR A 3 62.51 -29.60 31.47
N ILE A 4 62.66 -30.75 32.14
CA ILE A 4 61.73 -31.90 32.04
C ILE A 4 60.40 -31.54 32.73
N THR A 5 60.49 -30.97 33.94
CA THR A 5 59.31 -30.54 34.71
C THR A 5 58.52 -29.44 33.99
N GLN A 6 59.18 -28.58 33.22
CA GLN A 6 58.53 -27.56 32.40
C GLN A 6 57.80 -28.17 31.20
N LYS A 7 58.39 -29.18 30.55
CA LYS A 7 57.76 -29.91 29.45
C LYS A 7 56.57 -30.73 29.91
N ASP A 8 56.63 -31.36 31.09
CA ASP A 8 55.50 -32.11 31.66
C ASP A 8 54.30 -31.21 31.98
N ARG A 9 54.54 -29.99 32.47
CA ARG A 9 53.49 -28.98 32.67
C ARG A 9 52.86 -28.53 31.35
N GLN A 10 53.66 -28.34 30.31
CA GLN A 10 53.17 -27.99 28.97
C GLN A 10 52.32 -29.11 28.38
N ILE A 11 52.78 -30.36 28.46
CA ILE A 11 52.05 -31.55 27.98
C ILE A 11 50.71 -31.69 28.71
N SER A 12 50.70 -31.50 30.04
CA SER A 12 49.47 -31.55 30.83
C SER A 12 48.47 -30.46 30.45
N SER A 13 48.95 -29.23 30.19
CA SER A 13 48.10 -28.13 29.71
C SER A 13 47.52 -28.43 28.32
N LEU A 14 48.32 -28.97 27.40
CA LEU A 14 47.87 -29.32 26.05
C LEU A 14 46.82 -30.44 26.07
N ARG A 15 47.03 -31.49 26.90
CA ARG A 15 46.03 -32.56 27.09
C ARG A 15 44.70 -32.05 27.64
N LEU A 16 44.73 -31.06 28.53
CA LEU A 16 43.50 -30.44 29.05
C LEU A 16 42.80 -29.60 27.98
N ARG A 17 43.53 -28.83 27.16
CA ARG A 17 42.95 -28.07 26.06
C ARG A 17 42.36 -28.99 24.99
N LEU A 18 43.01 -30.11 24.70
CA LEU A 18 42.51 -31.10 23.75
C LEU A 18 41.16 -31.66 24.20
N ARG A 19 41.04 -32.11 25.46
CA ARG A 19 39.77 -32.58 26.03
C ARG A 19 38.66 -31.53 25.96
N LYS A 20 38.95 -30.27 26.31
CA LYS A 20 37.98 -29.18 26.19
C LYS A 20 37.56 -28.92 24.75
N ALA A 21 38.49 -29.00 23.80
CA ALA A 21 38.18 -28.84 22.38
C ALA A 21 37.32 -29.99 21.85
N GLU A 22 37.56 -31.22 22.30
CA GLU A 22 36.76 -32.40 21.97
C GLU A 22 35.33 -32.30 22.53
N GLU A 23 35.17 -31.86 23.79
CA GLU A 23 33.85 -31.60 24.39
C GLU A 23 33.07 -30.49 23.64
N VAL A 24 33.75 -29.41 23.24
CA VAL A 24 33.17 -28.36 22.40
C VAL A 24 32.82 -28.89 21.00
N GLY A 25 33.62 -29.80 20.45
CA GLY A 25 33.33 -30.48 19.19
C GLY A 25 32.03 -31.29 19.27
N GLN A 26 31.91 -32.14 20.29
CA GLN A 26 30.72 -32.99 20.49
C GLN A 26 29.45 -32.19 20.73
N THR A 27 29.53 -31.09 21.49
CA THR A 27 28.36 -30.20 21.71
C THR A 27 27.92 -29.52 20.43
N LYS A 28 28.87 -28.98 19.64
CA LYS A 28 28.55 -28.39 18.33
C LYS A 28 28.01 -29.40 17.32
N GLU A 29 28.51 -30.64 17.33
CA GLU A 29 28.01 -31.71 16.47
C GLU A 29 26.57 -32.07 16.80
N LYS A 30 26.23 -32.14 18.09
CA LYS A 30 24.84 -32.33 18.54
C LYS A 30 23.92 -31.17 18.16
N GLU A 31 24.38 -29.92 18.32
CA GLU A 31 23.63 -28.74 17.88
C GLU A 31 23.41 -28.72 16.37
N LEU A 32 24.42 -29.13 15.60
CA LEU A 32 24.33 -29.23 14.14
C LEU A 32 23.27 -30.26 13.74
N GLU A 33 23.23 -31.41 14.39
CA GLU A 33 22.23 -32.44 14.10
C GLU A 33 20.81 -32.00 14.46
N GLU A 34 20.63 -31.31 15.59
CA GLU A 34 19.34 -30.71 15.95
C GLU A 34 18.90 -29.63 14.95
N ASN A 35 19.84 -28.81 14.47
CA ASN A 35 19.56 -27.80 13.46
C ASN A 35 19.22 -28.42 12.10
N ASN A 36 19.90 -29.49 11.69
CA ASN A 36 19.55 -30.23 10.47
C ASN A 36 18.13 -30.81 10.55
N LYS A 37 17.75 -31.37 11.70
CA LYS A 37 16.37 -31.83 11.93
C LYS A 37 15.34 -30.69 11.87
N LYS A 38 15.69 -29.48 12.31
CA LYS A 38 14.83 -28.29 12.16
C LYS A 38 14.73 -27.84 10.70
N VAL A 39 15.83 -27.83 9.97
CA VAL A 39 15.85 -27.50 8.53
C VAL A 39 14.97 -28.45 7.75
N GLU A 40 15.10 -29.77 7.96
CA GLU A 40 14.23 -30.75 7.28
C GLU A 40 12.73 -30.54 7.60
N ARG A 41 12.39 -30.18 8.83
CA ARG A 41 11.01 -29.87 9.21
C ARG A 41 10.51 -28.63 8.49
N LEU A 42 11.33 -27.57 8.46
CA LEU A 42 10.99 -26.33 7.76
C LEU A 42 10.84 -26.55 6.27
N GLU A 43 11.70 -27.36 5.64
CA GLU A 43 11.57 -27.73 4.22
C GLU A 43 10.26 -28.46 3.94
N ARG A 44 9.84 -29.39 4.80
CA ARG A 44 8.53 -30.05 4.68
C ARG A 44 7.37 -29.04 4.80
N THR A 45 7.48 -28.08 5.73
CA THR A 45 6.49 -27.02 5.89
C THR A 45 6.43 -26.11 4.66
N VAL A 46 7.58 -25.68 4.14
CA VAL A 46 7.66 -24.86 2.91
C VAL A 46 7.05 -25.59 1.73
N ASN A 47 7.37 -26.87 1.53
CA ASN A 47 6.79 -27.69 0.46
C ASN A 47 5.27 -27.82 0.58
N THR A 48 4.75 -27.88 1.81
CA THR A 48 3.30 -27.92 2.07
C THR A 48 2.65 -26.57 1.75
N LEU A 49 3.26 -25.48 2.22
CA LEU A 49 2.78 -24.12 1.95
C LEU A 49 2.83 -23.77 0.46
N GLN A 50 3.86 -24.21 -0.27
CA GLN A 50 3.94 -24.05 -1.72
C GLN A 50 2.81 -24.78 -2.44
N ARG A 51 2.47 -26.01 -2.02
CA ARG A 51 1.31 -26.74 -2.56
C ARG A 51 -0.02 -26.03 -2.26
N GLN A 52 -0.19 -25.52 -1.05
CA GLN A 52 -1.37 -24.74 -0.68
C GLN A 52 -1.47 -23.44 -1.49
N LEU A 53 -0.34 -22.75 -1.70
CA LEU A 53 -0.28 -21.55 -2.53
C LEU A 53 -0.64 -21.86 -3.99
N ALA A 54 -0.16 -22.98 -4.53
CA ALA A 54 -0.52 -23.44 -5.87
C ALA A 54 -2.02 -23.77 -5.98
N GLN A 55 -2.61 -24.41 -4.97
CA GLN A 55 -4.05 -24.66 -4.89
C GLN A 55 -4.86 -23.35 -4.82
N ILE A 56 -4.45 -22.40 -3.98
CA ILE A 56 -5.09 -21.09 -3.87
C ILE A 56 -5.01 -20.34 -5.20
N ARG A 57 -3.85 -20.34 -5.87
CA ARG A 57 -3.69 -19.74 -7.21
C ARG A 57 -4.58 -20.42 -8.25
N GLY A 58 -4.68 -21.74 -8.24
CA GLY A 58 -5.58 -22.49 -9.12
C GLY A 58 -7.05 -22.16 -8.87
N ASN A 59 -7.46 -22.08 -7.60
CA ASN A 59 -8.83 -21.70 -7.22
C ASN A 59 -9.12 -20.24 -7.57
N TYR A 60 -8.16 -19.34 -7.38
CA TYR A 60 -8.28 -17.93 -7.75
C TYR A 60 -8.38 -17.75 -9.27
N ALA A 61 -7.62 -18.52 -10.05
CA ALA A 61 -7.72 -18.52 -11.51
C ALA A 61 -9.10 -19.02 -11.97
N LYS A 62 -9.62 -20.11 -11.38
CA LYS A 62 -10.98 -20.60 -11.65
C LYS A 62 -12.04 -19.57 -11.27
N GLN A 63 -11.96 -18.98 -10.08
CA GLN A 63 -12.89 -17.97 -9.61
C GLN A 63 -12.82 -16.69 -10.47
N THR A 64 -11.63 -16.30 -10.93
CA THR A 64 -11.45 -15.16 -11.84
C THR A 64 -12.05 -15.47 -13.22
N GLN A 65 -11.90 -16.70 -13.72
CA GLN A 65 -12.48 -17.14 -14.98
C GLN A 65 -14.01 -17.26 -14.89
N GLU A 66 -14.54 -17.77 -13.79
CA GLU A 66 -15.97 -17.81 -13.49
C GLU A 66 -16.54 -16.38 -13.33
N MET A 67 -15.85 -15.50 -12.61
CA MET A 67 -16.24 -14.09 -12.47
C MET A 67 -16.15 -13.34 -13.82
N ALA A 68 -15.16 -13.64 -14.66
CA ALA A 68 -15.05 -13.08 -16.00
C ALA A 68 -16.18 -13.60 -16.91
N ALA A 69 -16.51 -14.89 -16.82
CA ALA A 69 -17.63 -15.50 -17.52
C ALA A 69 -18.98 -14.96 -17.02
N GLU A 70 -19.13 -14.71 -15.72
CA GLU A 70 -20.30 -14.09 -15.10
C GLU A 70 -20.39 -12.61 -15.47
N LEU A 71 -19.28 -11.87 -15.54
CA LEU A 71 -19.27 -10.49 -16.06
C LEU A 71 -19.62 -10.44 -17.54
N GLN A 72 -19.18 -11.43 -18.33
CA GLN A 72 -19.53 -11.54 -19.74
C GLN A 72 -21.00 -11.96 -19.94
N ALA A 73 -21.51 -12.89 -19.13
CA ALA A 73 -22.92 -13.27 -19.07
C ALA A 73 -23.80 -12.14 -18.52
N ALA A 74 -23.32 -11.35 -17.56
CA ALA A 74 -23.98 -10.17 -17.06
C ALA A 74 -23.97 -9.06 -18.11
N ARG A 75 -22.92 -8.92 -18.93
CA ARG A 75 -22.94 -8.01 -20.09
C ARG A 75 -23.99 -8.41 -21.12
N THR A 76 -24.22 -9.71 -21.34
CA THR A 76 -25.30 -10.19 -22.23
C THR A 76 -26.69 -10.14 -21.58
N HIS A 77 -26.80 -10.34 -20.26
CA HIS A 77 -28.06 -10.24 -19.51
C HIS A 77 -28.48 -8.80 -19.14
N ASN A 78 -27.53 -7.86 -18.99
CA ASN A 78 -27.80 -6.44 -18.67
C ASN A 78 -28.26 -5.64 -19.89
N LEU A 79 -28.17 -6.19 -21.11
CA LEU A 79 -28.96 -5.70 -22.25
C LEU A 79 -30.47 -5.93 -22.05
N ARG A 80 -30.87 -6.77 -21.08
CA ARG A 80 -32.25 -7.23 -20.90
C ARG A 80 -32.88 -7.01 -19.52
N ARG A 81 -32.14 -6.57 -18.50
CA ARG A 81 -32.70 -6.30 -17.16
C ARG A 81 -32.38 -4.88 -16.65
N LYS A 82 -33.41 -4.04 -16.58
CA LYS A 82 -33.48 -2.85 -15.72
C LYS A 82 -33.84 -3.34 -14.30
N GLY A 83 -32.86 -3.42 -13.39
CA GLY A 83 -33.12 -3.74 -11.98
C GLY A 83 -31.95 -3.30 -11.09
N PRO A 84 -32.20 -2.82 -9.86
CA PRO A 84 -31.17 -2.27 -8.98
C PRO A 84 -30.32 -3.36 -8.33
N ILE A 85 -29.02 -3.09 -8.17
CA ILE A 85 -28.08 -3.89 -7.39
C ILE A 85 -28.00 -3.26 -5.99
N GLY A 86 -28.13 -4.08 -4.95
CA GLY A 86 -28.42 -3.68 -3.58
C GLY A 86 -27.54 -2.58 -2.98
N LEU A 87 -28.13 -1.39 -2.83
CA LEU A 87 -28.00 -0.57 -1.63
C LEU A 87 -29.34 -0.53 -0.89
N LEU A 88 -29.26 -0.34 0.42
CA LEU A 88 -30.40 -0.17 1.29
C LEU A 88 -31.09 1.16 0.96
N HIS A 89 -32.32 1.08 0.49
CA HIS A 89 -33.16 2.25 0.27
C HIS A 89 -33.44 2.95 1.60
N ALA A 90 -33.04 4.22 1.71
CA ALA A 90 -33.66 5.13 2.66
C ALA A 90 -34.99 5.59 2.04
N ALA A 91 -36.10 5.30 2.71
CA ALA A 91 -37.40 5.81 2.32
C ALA A 91 -37.45 7.33 2.55
N SER A 92 -37.74 8.10 1.50
CA SER A 92 -38.53 9.34 1.60
C SER A 92 -38.94 9.84 0.21
N ASP A 93 -40.19 10.29 0.14
CA ASP A 93 -40.97 10.76 -1.00
C ASP A 93 -40.42 12.01 -1.71
N GLN A 94 -40.52 12.05 -3.04
CA GLN A 94 -41.53 12.83 -3.77
C GLN A 94 -41.26 12.82 -5.29
N ALA A 95 -42.31 12.49 -6.02
CA ALA A 95 -42.38 12.45 -7.47
C ALA A 95 -42.38 13.85 -8.07
N VAL A 96 -41.65 14.06 -9.17
CA VAL A 96 -42.07 15.01 -10.23
C VAL A 96 -41.71 14.46 -11.61
N HIS A 97 -42.76 14.37 -12.42
CA HIS A 97 -42.84 14.13 -13.86
C HIS A 97 -41.91 15.06 -14.68
N ASP A 98 -41.29 14.55 -15.76
CA ASP A 98 -41.75 14.91 -17.12
C ASP A 98 -40.99 14.19 -18.26
N LYS A 99 -41.72 14.05 -19.37
CA LYS A 99 -41.46 13.23 -20.57
C LYS A 99 -40.62 13.95 -21.65
N PRO A 100 -40.10 13.21 -22.65
CA PRO A 100 -39.09 13.65 -23.62
C PRO A 100 -39.67 14.07 -24.98
N VAL A 101 -38.87 14.75 -25.81
CA VAL A 101 -39.16 14.97 -27.24
C VAL A 101 -38.03 14.44 -28.14
N GLU A 102 -38.47 13.74 -29.18
CA GLU A 102 -37.83 13.04 -30.30
C GLU A 102 -36.84 13.89 -31.14
N ALA A 103 -35.67 13.39 -31.53
CA ALA A 103 -35.31 12.44 -32.61
C ALA A 103 -35.25 13.07 -34.02
N VAL A 104 -34.06 13.13 -34.65
CA VAL A 104 -33.82 12.94 -36.10
C VAL A 104 -32.35 12.51 -36.35
N HIS A 105 -32.18 11.41 -37.10
CA HIS A 105 -30.99 10.92 -37.82
C HIS A 105 -31.30 11.06 -39.35
N PRO A 106 -30.44 10.69 -40.33
CA PRO A 106 -29.01 10.31 -40.34
C PRO A 106 -28.20 10.93 -41.54
N GLN A 107 -26.87 10.67 -41.65
CA GLN A 107 -26.23 10.04 -42.84
C GLN A 107 -24.68 10.05 -42.82
N VAL A 108 -24.11 8.83 -42.80
CA VAL A 108 -23.09 8.18 -43.67
C VAL A 108 -21.69 8.80 -43.99
N ALA A 109 -20.66 7.96 -43.75
CA ALA A 109 -19.30 7.82 -44.32
C ALA A 109 -18.23 8.90 -43.98
N ASP A 110 -16.97 8.60 -43.64
CA ASP A 110 -16.05 7.59 -44.18
C ASP A 110 -15.02 7.05 -43.17
N GLN A 111 -14.47 5.88 -43.52
CA GLN A 111 -13.39 5.17 -42.82
C GLN A 111 -12.03 5.88 -43.00
N GLN A 112 -11.23 5.96 -41.95
CA GLN A 112 -9.78 5.76 -42.04
C GLN A 112 -9.18 5.51 -40.65
N GLY A 113 -8.49 4.38 -40.52
CA GLY A 113 -7.86 3.95 -39.28
C GLY A 113 -6.56 4.69 -38.99
N SER A 114 -6.35 5.05 -37.73
CA SER A 114 -5.02 5.04 -37.14
C SER A 114 -5.13 4.68 -35.66
N THR A 115 -4.34 3.68 -35.28
CA THR A 115 -4.14 3.18 -33.91
C THR A 115 -3.47 4.28 -33.09
N GLN A 116 -4.23 4.94 -32.22
CA GLN A 116 -3.67 5.86 -31.23
C GLN A 116 -4.09 5.41 -29.83
N GLU A 117 -3.12 4.94 -29.06
CA GLU A 117 -3.29 4.53 -27.67
C GLU A 117 -3.88 5.68 -26.84
N ARG A 118 -5.06 5.43 -26.26
CA ARG A 118 -5.88 6.43 -25.58
C ARG A 118 -5.37 6.65 -24.15
N LEU A 119 -4.59 7.71 -23.94
CA LEU A 119 -4.33 8.25 -22.61
C LEU A 119 -5.66 8.73 -21.99
N LYS A 120 -6.14 8.03 -20.96
CA LYS A 120 -7.32 8.43 -20.18
C LYS A 120 -6.89 9.38 -19.07
N SER A 121 -7.12 10.68 -19.25
CA SER A 121 -7.12 11.67 -18.17
C SER A 121 -8.57 12.06 -17.83
N VAL A 122 -8.86 12.23 -16.54
CA VAL A 122 -10.16 12.71 -16.03
C VAL A 122 -9.99 14.19 -15.69
N SER A 123 -10.76 15.06 -16.35
CA SER A 123 -10.82 16.49 -16.10
C SER A 123 -12.00 16.81 -15.18
N TRP A 124 -11.76 17.52 -14.08
CA TRP A 124 -12.78 18.02 -13.15
C TRP A 124 -13.29 19.38 -13.62
N ALA A 125 -14.61 19.50 -13.79
CA ALA A 125 -15.25 20.77 -14.09
C ALA A 125 -15.54 21.55 -12.80
N ASP A 126 -14.50 22.11 -12.19
CA ASP A 126 -14.64 23.08 -11.10
C ASP A 126 -13.86 24.35 -11.45
N LYS A 127 -14.38 25.21 -12.34
CA LYS A 127 -13.99 26.65 -12.39
C LYS A 127 -15.08 27.51 -13.02
N PRO A 128 -15.28 28.72 -12.49
CA PRO A 128 -15.35 29.90 -13.35
C PRO A 128 -14.09 30.75 -13.11
N VAL A 129 -13.29 30.94 -14.15
CA VAL A 129 -12.35 32.06 -14.26
C VAL A 129 -12.58 32.72 -15.63
N PRO A 130 -12.58 34.07 -15.72
CA PRO A 130 -13.17 34.76 -16.86
C PRO A 130 -12.35 34.68 -18.15
N THR A 131 -13.08 34.48 -19.23
CA THR A 131 -12.92 35.03 -20.59
C THR A 131 -11.51 35.36 -21.07
N HIS A 132 -10.92 34.45 -21.83
CA HIS A 132 -10.17 34.84 -23.03
C HIS A 132 -10.62 33.99 -24.22
N VAL A 133 -11.15 34.69 -25.21
CA VAL A 133 -11.69 34.20 -26.48
C VAL A 133 -10.55 33.69 -27.36
N LEU A 134 -10.69 32.49 -27.95
CA LEU A 134 -10.13 32.04 -29.24
C LEU A 134 -10.69 30.62 -29.57
N PRO A 135 -10.71 30.17 -30.83
CA PRO A 135 -11.95 29.83 -31.55
C PRO A 135 -12.40 28.37 -31.42
N ALA A 136 -13.71 28.21 -31.51
CA ALA A 136 -14.41 26.93 -31.52
C ALA A 136 -14.15 26.14 -32.82
N THR A 137 -13.59 24.94 -32.71
CA THR A 137 -14.06 23.74 -33.43
C THR A 137 -13.33 22.50 -32.94
N THR A 138 -14.01 21.66 -32.16
CA THR A 138 -14.02 20.19 -32.21
C THR A 138 -14.86 19.71 -31.04
N SER A 139 -16.10 19.35 -31.33
CA SER A 139 -17.02 18.69 -30.41
C SER A 139 -16.50 17.28 -30.08
N TYR A 140 -15.66 17.19 -29.07
CA TYR A 140 -15.49 15.93 -28.35
C TYR A 140 -16.85 15.57 -27.77
N THR A 141 -17.32 14.35 -28.06
CA THR A 141 -18.50 13.72 -27.48
C THR A 141 -18.31 13.58 -25.96
N SER A 142 -18.58 14.67 -25.24
CA SER A 142 -18.27 14.87 -23.81
C SER A 142 -19.27 14.19 -22.85
N GLY A 143 -20.16 13.33 -23.35
CA GLY A 143 -21.24 12.73 -22.56
C GLY A 143 -20.93 11.34 -21.97
N SER A 144 -19.96 10.59 -22.51
CA SER A 144 -19.77 9.17 -22.14
C SER A 144 -18.96 8.97 -20.86
N ASN A 145 -18.07 9.91 -20.52
CA ASN A 145 -17.20 9.84 -19.35
C ASN A 145 -17.75 10.60 -18.14
N GLN A 146 -18.89 11.30 -18.28
CA GLN A 146 -19.46 12.06 -17.17
C GLN A 146 -20.08 11.11 -16.15
N MET A 147 -19.64 11.23 -14.90
CA MET A 147 -20.16 10.46 -13.78
C MET A 147 -21.54 10.99 -13.38
N LYS A 148 -22.54 10.12 -13.34
CA LYS A 148 -23.89 10.45 -12.87
C LYS A 148 -24.09 9.88 -11.47
N PHE A 149 -24.69 10.67 -10.60
CA PHE A 149 -25.12 10.19 -9.29
C PHE A 149 -26.16 9.08 -9.46
N ILE A 150 -26.00 8.00 -8.71
CA ILE A 150 -26.92 6.86 -8.72
C ILE A 150 -27.70 6.82 -7.41
N GLU A 151 -26.99 6.82 -6.29
CA GLU A 151 -27.59 6.55 -4.99
C GLU A 151 -26.69 7.03 -3.83
N GLN A 152 -27.31 7.23 -2.68
CA GLN A 152 -26.66 7.57 -1.43
C GLN A 152 -27.08 6.56 -0.35
N GLY A 153 -26.15 6.21 0.52
CA GLY A 153 -26.38 5.27 1.60
C GLY A 153 -25.37 5.43 2.74
N VAL A 154 -25.30 4.42 3.61
CA VAL A 154 -24.36 4.36 4.73
C VAL A 154 -23.41 3.19 4.50
N GLY A 155 -22.12 3.48 4.32
CA GLY A 155 -21.06 2.51 4.19
C GLY A 155 -20.50 2.06 5.54
N TYR A 156 -19.45 1.23 5.50
CA TYR A 156 -18.78 0.76 6.70
C TYR A 156 -18.07 1.87 7.50
N PHE A 157 -17.54 2.89 6.82
CA PHE A 157 -16.74 3.97 7.43
C PHE A 157 -17.46 5.32 7.56
N GLY A 158 -18.70 5.43 7.04
CA GLY A 158 -19.47 6.68 7.03
C GLY A 158 -20.47 6.75 5.89
N SER A 159 -21.04 7.92 5.65
CA SER A 159 -22.00 8.16 4.55
C SER A 159 -21.32 7.98 3.18
N CYS A 160 -21.98 7.28 2.26
CA CYS A 160 -21.43 7.01 0.93
C CYS A 160 -22.37 7.41 -0.21
N ARG A 161 -21.80 7.84 -1.33
CA ARG A 161 -22.50 8.19 -2.57
C ARG A 161 -21.88 7.40 -3.72
N LEU A 162 -22.71 6.76 -4.53
CA LEU A 162 -22.28 6.01 -5.71
C LEU A 162 -22.55 6.82 -6.97
N PHE A 163 -21.53 6.89 -7.82
CA PHE A 163 -21.59 7.50 -9.13
C PHE A 163 -21.23 6.46 -10.19
N LYS A 164 -21.86 6.53 -11.36
CA LYS A 164 -21.59 5.65 -12.49
C LYS A 164 -21.64 6.42 -13.80
N ASN A 165 -20.76 6.11 -14.74
CA ASN A 165 -20.80 6.68 -16.09
C ASN A 165 -21.53 5.74 -17.07
N ALA A 166 -21.66 6.18 -18.33
CA ALA A 166 -22.38 5.44 -19.36
C ALA A 166 -21.68 4.12 -19.78
N ILE A 167 -20.35 4.02 -19.60
CA ILE A 167 -19.56 2.83 -19.93
C ILE A 167 -19.52 1.80 -18.79
N GLY A 168 -20.12 2.13 -17.64
CA GLY A 168 -20.28 1.23 -16.51
C GLY A 168 -19.21 1.34 -15.43
N ASP A 169 -18.23 2.24 -15.59
CA ASP A 169 -17.30 2.57 -14.51
C ASP A 169 -18.03 3.29 -13.39
N TRP A 170 -17.60 3.01 -12.17
CA TRP A 170 -18.23 3.52 -10.96
C TRP A 170 -17.19 4.13 -10.04
N THR A 171 -17.65 5.06 -9.21
CA THR A 171 -16.88 5.63 -8.11
C THR A 171 -17.78 5.73 -6.90
N LYS A 172 -17.36 5.11 -5.80
CA LYS A 172 -18.02 5.24 -4.50
C LYS A 172 -17.23 6.26 -3.69
N VAL A 173 -17.90 7.31 -3.26
CA VAL A 173 -17.34 8.37 -2.41
C VAL A 173 -17.91 8.22 -1.02
N THR A 174 -17.07 7.90 -0.05
CA THR A 174 -17.43 7.79 1.36
C THR A 174 -16.81 8.94 2.13
N THR A 175 -17.63 9.78 2.75
CA THR A 175 -17.16 10.74 3.75
C THR A 175 -17.18 10.03 5.08
N THR A 176 -15.99 9.82 5.65
CA THR A 176 -15.82 9.04 6.88
C THR A 176 -16.36 9.80 8.08
N ASP A 177 -16.61 9.10 9.19
CA ASP A 177 -17.11 9.72 10.42
C ASP A 177 -16.17 10.79 11.02
N CYS A 178 -14.90 10.79 10.64
CA CYS A 178 -13.92 11.81 11.03
C CYS A 178 -13.73 12.91 9.97
N GLY A 179 -14.58 12.94 8.93
CA GLY A 179 -14.58 13.97 7.89
C GLY A 179 -13.50 13.79 6.82
N CYS A 180 -12.89 12.61 6.70
CA CYS A 180 -11.98 12.31 5.60
C CYS A 180 -12.79 11.85 4.38
N ASP A 181 -12.21 11.98 3.18
CA ASP A 181 -12.84 11.48 1.96
C ASP A 181 -12.15 10.22 1.48
N LEU A 182 -12.94 9.19 1.20
CA LEU A 182 -12.51 7.93 0.59
C LEU A 182 -13.20 7.77 -0.76
N TYR A 183 -12.42 7.52 -1.80
CA TYR A 183 -12.87 7.25 -3.14
C TYR A 183 -12.46 5.82 -3.50
N GLU A 184 -13.43 5.00 -3.87
CA GLU A 184 -13.20 3.65 -4.39
C GLU A 184 -13.60 3.62 -5.86
N TYR A 185 -12.74 3.07 -6.71
CA TYR A 185 -12.92 3.08 -8.17
C TYR A 185 -13.19 1.69 -8.74
N SER A 186 -13.86 1.63 -9.89
CA SER A 186 -14.18 0.36 -10.59
C SER A 186 -12.96 -0.48 -10.96
N ASN A 187 -11.80 0.15 -11.15
CA ASN A 187 -10.53 -0.50 -11.47
C ASN A 187 -9.79 -1.02 -10.23
N SER A 188 -10.43 -1.04 -9.06
CA SER A 188 -9.87 -1.46 -7.78
C SER A 188 -8.88 -0.47 -7.13
N ASP A 189 -8.73 0.73 -7.68
CA ASP A 189 -7.95 1.77 -7.02
C ASP A 189 -8.74 2.39 -5.86
N VAL A 190 -8.01 2.94 -4.91
CA VAL A 190 -8.57 3.67 -3.76
C VAL A 190 -7.79 4.96 -3.58
N ARG A 191 -8.50 6.07 -3.39
CA ARG A 191 -7.92 7.35 -3.00
C ARG A 191 -8.51 7.78 -1.68
N TRP A 192 -7.68 8.09 -0.70
CA TRP A 192 -8.09 8.63 0.58
C TRP A 192 -7.45 9.99 0.80
N ILE A 193 -8.23 10.94 1.30
CA ILE A 193 -7.77 12.30 1.60
C ILE A 193 -8.16 12.60 3.04
N SER A 194 -7.15 12.91 3.84
CA SER A 194 -7.31 13.40 5.22
C SER A 194 -8.27 14.59 5.31
N CYS A 195 -8.97 14.72 6.43
CA CYS A 195 -9.93 15.80 6.67
C CYS A 195 -9.28 17.20 6.62
N ASP A 196 -8.01 17.31 7.03
CA ASP A 196 -7.20 18.54 6.95
C ASP A 196 -6.51 18.72 5.59
N ARG A 197 -6.71 17.79 4.64
CA ARG A 197 -6.11 17.76 3.30
C ARG A 197 -4.57 17.74 3.29
N THR A 198 -3.92 17.40 4.41
CA THR A 198 -2.46 17.39 4.51
C THR A 198 -1.83 16.12 3.96
N VAL A 199 -2.58 15.02 3.96
CA VAL A 199 -2.19 13.69 3.50
C VAL A 199 -3.19 13.16 2.48
N GLU A 200 -2.66 12.70 1.35
CA GLU A 200 -3.39 11.96 0.33
C GLU A 200 -2.75 10.58 0.14
N ILE A 201 -3.56 9.53 0.14
CA ILE A 201 -3.12 8.15 -0.07
C ILE A 201 -3.81 7.62 -1.33
N ASN A 202 -3.04 7.17 -2.31
CA ASN A 202 -3.52 6.50 -3.51
C ASN A 202 -3.02 5.06 -3.50
N TYR A 203 -3.94 4.11 -3.45
CA TYR A 203 -3.66 2.69 -3.60
C TYR A 203 -4.08 2.24 -5.00
N PHE A 204 -3.13 1.64 -5.72
CA PHE A 204 -3.30 1.13 -7.07
C PHE A 204 -3.49 -0.38 -7.00
N GLY A 205 -4.74 -0.83 -7.11
CA GLY A 205 -5.10 -2.21 -6.76
C GLY A 205 -4.50 -3.26 -7.69
N ILE A 206 -4.45 -2.97 -8.99
CA ILE A 206 -3.85 -3.88 -9.98
C ILE A 206 -2.33 -3.98 -9.81
N VAL A 207 -1.69 -2.86 -9.46
CA VAL A 207 -0.23 -2.78 -9.31
C VAL A 207 0.23 -3.31 -7.94
N GLY A 208 -0.64 -3.24 -6.93
CA GLY A 208 -0.27 -3.55 -5.55
C GLY A 208 0.71 -2.53 -4.98
N ALA A 209 0.42 -1.24 -5.17
CA ALA A 209 1.26 -0.15 -4.71
C ALA A 209 0.43 0.92 -3.99
N THR A 210 0.95 1.43 -2.87
CA THR A 210 0.39 2.56 -2.14
C THR A 210 1.33 3.75 -2.27
N VAL A 211 0.79 4.88 -2.72
CA VAL A 211 1.50 6.16 -2.86
C VAL A 211 0.86 7.17 -1.92
N ILE A 212 1.65 7.63 -0.96
CA ILE A 212 1.26 8.66 0.00
C ILE A 212 1.91 9.96 -0.43
N THR A 213 1.12 11.01 -0.58
CA THR A 213 1.58 12.37 -0.90
C THR A 213 1.22 13.29 0.26
N LEU A 214 2.22 13.99 0.76
CA LEU A 214 2.04 15.03 1.78
C LEU A 214 1.90 16.39 1.09
N ILE A 215 1.17 17.33 1.70
CA ILE A 215 0.96 18.68 1.16
C ILE A 215 2.27 19.43 0.89
N LYS A 216 3.31 19.13 1.67
CA LYS A 216 4.67 19.63 1.47
C LYS A 216 5.46 18.83 0.42
N GLY A 217 4.80 18.18 -0.53
CA GLY A 217 5.42 17.51 -1.70
C GLY A 217 6.25 16.25 -1.43
N CYS A 218 6.46 15.85 -0.17
CA CYS A 218 7.07 14.56 0.16
C CYS A 218 6.15 13.42 -0.30
N ARG A 219 6.74 12.38 -0.90
CA ARG A 219 6.01 11.22 -1.40
C ARG A 219 6.62 9.93 -0.88
N ILE A 220 5.78 9.06 -0.35
CA ILE A 220 6.17 7.72 0.12
C ILE A 220 5.50 6.72 -0.81
N ARG A 221 6.27 5.81 -1.40
CA ARG A 221 5.74 4.68 -2.15
C ARG A 221 6.06 3.40 -1.42
N TYR A 222 5.05 2.56 -1.30
CA TYR A 222 5.16 1.22 -0.76
C TYR A 222 4.59 0.25 -1.78
N PHE A 223 5.32 -0.81 -2.05
CA PHE A 223 4.89 -1.89 -2.93
C PHE A 223 4.61 -3.14 -2.09
N ASN A 224 3.65 -3.95 -2.50
CA ASN A 224 3.25 -5.15 -1.76
C ASN A 224 4.37 -6.20 -1.65
N ASN A 225 5.44 -6.10 -2.43
CA ASN A 225 6.64 -6.91 -2.26
C ASN A 225 7.52 -6.46 -1.06
N GLY A 226 7.17 -5.37 -0.38
CA GLY A 226 7.91 -4.78 0.74
C GLY A 226 8.92 -3.70 0.35
N GLN A 227 8.99 -3.33 -0.94
CA GLN A 227 9.84 -2.23 -1.40
C GLN A 227 9.29 -0.88 -0.92
N ILE A 228 10.19 -0.05 -0.42
CA ILE A 228 9.86 1.27 0.13
C ILE A 228 10.68 2.30 -0.63
N GLU A 229 10.04 3.39 -1.04
CA GLU A 229 10.70 4.55 -1.63
C GLU A 229 10.18 5.83 -0.97
N LEU A 230 11.08 6.66 -0.47
CA LEU A 230 10.75 7.97 0.10
C LEU A 230 11.40 9.04 -0.76
N TYR A 231 10.57 9.93 -1.30
CA TYR A 231 10.97 11.05 -2.13
C TYR A 231 10.74 12.34 -1.37
N ARG A 232 11.80 13.12 -1.20
CA ARG A 232 11.75 14.43 -0.53
C ARG A 232 11.75 15.55 -1.56
N LEU A 233 11.16 16.70 -1.19
CA LEU A 233 11.15 17.88 -2.07
C LEU A 233 12.55 18.39 -2.45
N SER A 234 13.53 18.19 -1.56
CA SER A 234 14.94 18.51 -1.82
C SER A 234 15.50 17.74 -3.01
N GLY A 235 14.91 16.60 -3.40
CA GLY A 235 15.44 15.68 -4.40
C GLY A 235 16.21 14.50 -3.80
N GLU A 236 16.31 14.43 -2.47
CA GLU A 236 16.85 13.28 -1.74
C GLU A 236 15.88 12.10 -1.80
N ILE A 237 16.42 10.89 -1.94
CA ILE A 237 15.63 9.66 -2.12
C ILE A 237 16.16 8.58 -1.19
N SER A 238 15.27 7.96 -0.42
CA SER A 238 15.56 6.74 0.34
C SER A 238 14.86 5.57 -0.33
N GLN A 239 15.57 4.49 -0.61
CA GLN A 239 15.01 3.26 -1.17
C GLN A 239 15.38 2.08 -0.28
N PHE A 240 14.44 1.18 -0.02
CA PHE A 240 14.69 -0.09 0.64
C PHE A 240 14.27 -1.24 -0.28
N ASP A 241 15.20 -2.16 -0.53
CA ASP A 241 14.97 -3.37 -1.30
C ASP A 241 14.73 -4.55 -0.34
N PRO A 242 13.52 -5.16 -0.37
CA PRO A 242 13.16 -6.24 0.54
C PRO A 242 13.86 -7.56 0.22
N VAL A 243 14.38 -7.74 -1.00
CA VAL A 243 15.05 -8.97 -1.44
C VAL A 243 16.49 -8.98 -0.94
N THR A 244 17.21 -7.87 -1.14
CA THR A 244 18.61 -7.75 -0.72
C THR A 244 18.77 -7.24 0.71
N LEU A 245 17.67 -6.78 1.33
CA LEU A 245 17.64 -6.06 2.61
C LEU A 245 18.57 -4.83 2.62
N ARG A 246 18.85 -4.28 1.44
CA ARG A 246 19.69 -3.09 1.30
C ARG A 246 18.85 -1.83 1.34
N ARG A 247 19.41 -0.82 1.98
CA ARG A 247 18.89 0.55 1.96
C ARG A 247 19.83 1.42 1.15
N THR A 248 19.30 2.11 0.15
CA THR A 248 20.03 3.07 -0.67
C THR A 248 19.54 4.48 -0.36
N GLU A 249 20.44 5.36 0.03
CA GLU A 249 20.16 6.76 0.32
C GLU A 249 20.87 7.61 -0.74
N THR A 250 20.10 8.30 -1.58
CA THR A 250 20.61 9.31 -2.51
C THR A 250 20.45 10.67 -1.86
N MET A 251 21.58 11.29 -1.54
CA MET A 251 21.65 12.48 -0.70
C MET A 251 22.23 13.66 -1.47
N LEU A 252 21.85 14.86 -1.04
CA LEU A 252 22.37 16.11 -1.57
C LEU A 252 23.25 16.79 -0.52
N ARG A 253 24.37 17.33 -0.98
CA ARG A 253 25.18 18.26 -0.20
C ARG A 253 24.62 19.68 -0.28
N SER A 254 25.16 20.56 0.56
CA SER A 254 24.86 21.99 0.55
C SER A 254 25.19 22.68 -0.78
N ASP A 255 26.13 22.13 -1.55
CA ASP A 255 26.49 22.59 -2.90
C ASP A 255 25.64 21.94 -4.01
N SER A 256 24.58 21.20 -3.64
CA SER A 256 23.71 20.42 -4.54
C SER A 256 24.39 19.25 -5.25
N SER A 257 25.63 18.90 -4.90
CA SER A 257 26.26 17.66 -5.39
C SER A 257 25.58 16.44 -4.77
N LYS A 258 25.52 15.34 -5.56
CA LYS A 258 24.87 14.10 -5.15
C LYS A 258 25.91 13.08 -4.68
N TYR A 259 25.57 12.37 -3.61
CA TYR A 259 26.27 11.15 -3.22
C TYR A 259 25.25 10.06 -2.90
N VAL A 260 25.68 8.81 -2.99
CA VAL A 260 24.84 7.65 -2.72
C VAL A 260 25.47 6.83 -1.60
N GLU A 261 24.67 6.45 -0.62
CA GLU A 261 25.06 5.51 0.43
C GLU A 261 24.24 4.23 0.30
N ILE A 262 24.90 3.09 0.21
CA ILE A 262 24.27 1.77 0.12
C ILE A 262 24.60 1.02 1.40
N PHE A 263 23.61 0.89 2.26
CA PHE A 263 23.66 0.17 3.53
C PHE A 263 23.29 -1.29 3.30
N ASP A 264 24.11 -2.19 3.82
CA ASP A 264 23.88 -3.62 3.75
C ASP A 264 23.40 -4.19 5.10
N PRO A 265 22.79 -5.39 5.10
CA PRO A 265 22.31 -6.01 6.34
C PRO A 265 23.45 -6.46 7.28
N THR A 266 24.72 -6.33 6.90
CA THR A 266 25.87 -6.73 7.72
C THR A 266 26.34 -5.63 8.66
N GLY A 267 25.79 -4.42 8.56
CA GLY A 267 26.18 -3.27 9.40
C GLY A 267 27.23 -2.38 8.73
N CYS A 268 27.47 -2.56 7.43
CA CYS A 268 28.37 -1.75 6.64
C CYS A 268 27.60 -0.92 5.60
N PHE A 269 28.16 0.22 5.20
CA PHE A 269 27.68 0.96 4.06
C PHE A 269 28.81 1.42 3.16
N ILE A 270 28.50 1.51 1.87
CA ILE A 270 29.39 2.06 0.87
C ILE A 270 28.88 3.44 0.48
N ARG A 271 29.74 4.45 0.53
CA ARG A 271 29.47 5.78 -0.01
C ARG A 271 30.14 5.94 -1.37
N ILE A 272 29.36 6.37 -2.37
CA ILE A 272 29.78 6.64 -3.73
C ILE A 272 29.58 8.14 -4.01
N GLU A 273 30.65 8.82 -4.41
CA GLU A 273 30.66 10.24 -4.74
C GLU A 273 31.54 10.46 -5.99
N GLY A 274 30.90 10.74 -7.14
CA GLY A 274 31.59 10.74 -8.42
C GLY A 274 32.22 9.38 -8.70
N THR A 275 33.55 9.33 -8.84
CA THR A 275 34.33 8.10 -9.01
C THR A 275 34.84 7.51 -7.70
N ASN A 276 34.72 8.24 -6.59
CA ASN A 276 35.22 7.80 -5.28
C ASN A 276 34.24 6.82 -4.63
N ARG A 277 34.79 5.73 -4.09
CA ARG A 277 34.04 4.71 -3.34
C ARG A 277 34.73 4.45 -2.01
N THR A 278 34.00 4.64 -0.92
CA THR A 278 34.49 4.43 0.45
C THR A 278 33.56 3.47 1.21
N SER A 279 34.11 2.69 2.13
CA SER A 279 33.35 1.74 2.95
C SER A 279 33.46 2.13 4.42
N HIS A 280 32.34 2.04 5.13
CA HIS A 280 32.20 2.47 6.51
C HIS A 280 31.32 1.49 7.27
N ASN A 281 31.51 1.39 8.58
CA ASN A 281 30.53 0.75 9.47
C ASN A 281 29.49 1.79 9.87
N PHE A 282 28.26 1.36 10.16
CA PHE A 282 27.24 2.25 10.69
C PHE A 282 26.69 1.76 12.03
N ASP A 283 26.35 2.73 12.89
CA ASP A 283 25.74 2.49 14.18
C ASP A 283 24.21 2.65 14.12
N GLU A 284 23.57 2.65 15.29
CA GLU A 284 22.14 2.85 15.49
C GLU A 284 21.57 4.06 14.72
N ARG A 285 22.34 5.14 14.58
CA ARG A 285 22.04 6.29 13.70
C ARG A 285 22.99 6.29 12.51
N SER A 286 22.54 5.69 11.41
CA SER A 286 23.42 5.35 10.28
C SER A 286 23.42 6.35 9.15
N SER A 287 22.35 7.12 8.97
CA SER A 287 22.27 8.13 7.91
C SER A 287 21.55 9.40 8.38
N TYR A 288 21.86 10.48 7.63
CA TYR A 288 21.40 11.88 7.69
C TYR A 288 22.29 12.91 8.44
N ARG A 289 22.70 13.94 7.67
CA ARG A 289 23.48 15.14 8.04
C ARG A 289 23.02 16.35 7.18
N GLY A 290 21.72 16.58 7.08
CA GLY A 290 21.12 17.65 6.28
C GLY A 290 20.29 18.62 7.12
N HIS A 291 19.82 19.71 6.52
CA HIS A 291 18.87 20.62 7.15
C HIS A 291 17.42 20.16 6.87
N PRO A 292 16.52 20.16 7.86
CA PRO A 292 16.77 20.44 9.28
C PRO A 292 17.49 19.29 10.01
N SER A 293 18.20 19.64 11.09
CA SER A 293 19.13 18.78 11.84
C SER A 293 18.48 17.63 12.61
N ASP A 294 17.16 17.62 12.69
CA ASP A 294 16.33 16.59 13.33
C ASP A 294 16.06 15.39 12.42
N ARG A 295 16.30 15.51 11.11
CA ARG A 295 16.21 14.40 10.17
C ARG A 295 17.29 13.37 10.43
N HIS A 296 16.91 12.10 10.57
CA HIS A 296 17.84 10.99 10.68
C HIS A 296 17.16 9.65 10.35
N VAL A 297 17.98 8.63 10.06
CA VAL A 297 17.49 7.25 10.03
C VAL A 297 17.99 6.51 11.26
N TYR A 298 17.05 6.00 12.02
CA TYR A 298 17.28 5.16 13.18
C TYR A 298 17.18 3.69 12.76
N ASN A 299 18.16 2.87 13.12
CA ASN A 299 18.19 1.44 12.80
C ASN A 299 17.89 0.65 14.06
N HIS A 300 16.68 0.11 14.17
CA HIS A 300 16.34 -0.85 15.23
C HIS A 300 17.13 -2.15 15.05
N SER A 301 17.40 -2.49 13.79
CA SER A 301 18.32 -3.53 13.34
C SER A 301 18.82 -3.15 11.94
N ASN A 302 19.79 -3.89 11.39
CA ASN A 302 20.32 -3.63 10.06
C ASN A 302 19.26 -3.75 8.93
N SER A 303 18.10 -4.33 9.21
CA SER A 303 16.99 -4.51 8.25
C SER A 303 15.69 -3.81 8.67
N GLU A 304 15.71 -3.05 9.77
CA GLU A 304 14.54 -2.32 10.32
C GLU A 304 14.84 -0.82 10.44
N PRO A 305 14.98 -0.11 9.30
CA PRO A 305 15.14 1.33 9.31
C PRO A 305 13.85 2.06 9.70
N GLU A 306 14.02 3.15 10.44
CA GLU A 306 13.01 4.15 10.72
C GLU A 306 13.50 5.52 10.27
N TRP A 307 12.86 6.06 9.22
CA TRP A 307 13.11 7.41 8.71
C TRP A 307 12.34 8.42 9.56
N ILE A 308 13.08 9.29 10.24
CA ILE A 308 12.55 10.37 11.07
C ILE A 308 12.61 11.65 10.25
N GLU A 309 11.43 12.21 9.94
CA GLU A 309 11.25 13.46 9.22
C GLU A 309 10.37 14.42 10.06
N PRO A 310 10.48 15.74 9.85
CA PRO A 310 9.64 16.71 10.55
C PRO A 310 8.14 16.46 10.37
N GLU A 311 7.73 15.96 9.20
CA GLU A 311 6.33 15.69 8.88
C GLU A 311 5.86 14.28 9.25
N TYR A 312 6.78 13.31 9.34
CA TYR A 312 6.43 11.91 9.56
C TYR A 312 7.60 11.07 10.09
N ASN A 313 7.25 9.99 10.80
CA ASN A 313 8.17 8.89 11.08
C ASN A 313 7.69 7.66 10.33
N ALA A 314 8.53 7.10 9.46
CA ALA A 314 8.23 5.90 8.70
C ALA A 314 9.14 4.77 9.18
N ARG A 315 8.56 3.71 9.76
CA ARG A 315 9.28 2.55 10.27
C ARG A 315 8.94 1.29 9.49
N ARG A 316 9.97 0.63 8.97
CA ARG A 316 9.85 -0.76 8.50
C ARG A 316 9.83 -1.70 9.70
N CYS A 317 8.83 -2.56 9.76
CA CYS A 317 8.67 -3.56 10.81
C CYS A 317 9.32 -4.91 10.41
N PRO A 318 9.61 -5.80 11.39
CA PRO A 318 10.18 -7.12 11.11
C PRO A 318 9.32 -7.97 10.16
N ASP A 319 8.00 -7.79 10.21
CA ASP A 319 7.03 -8.47 9.35
C ASP A 319 7.00 -7.93 7.91
N GLY A 320 7.83 -6.94 7.58
CA GLY A 320 7.88 -6.29 6.27
C GLY A 320 6.87 -5.16 6.09
N SER A 321 5.96 -4.94 7.04
CA SER A 321 5.01 -3.84 6.99
C SER A 321 5.69 -2.48 7.18
N LEU A 322 5.08 -1.43 6.61
CA LEU A 322 5.48 -0.04 6.80
C LEU A 322 4.48 0.66 7.73
N LYS A 323 4.96 1.17 8.86
CA LYS A 323 4.17 2.00 9.78
C LYS A 323 4.61 3.44 9.67
N ILE A 324 3.67 4.35 9.44
CA ILE A 324 3.94 5.77 9.24
C ILE A 324 3.12 6.54 10.25
N LYS A 325 3.79 7.31 11.10
CA LYS A 325 3.18 8.25 12.03
C LYS A 325 3.36 9.65 11.45
N PHE A 326 2.27 10.30 11.08
CA PHE A 326 2.29 11.70 10.63
C PHE A 326 2.24 12.64 11.83
N ALA A 327 2.75 13.87 11.67
CA ALA A 327 2.75 14.90 12.70
C ALA A 327 1.34 15.17 13.29
N ASN A 328 0.29 15.11 12.46
CA ASN A 328 -1.10 15.37 12.86
C ASN A 328 -1.81 14.18 13.53
N ILE A 329 -1.06 13.42 14.35
CA ILE A 329 -1.52 12.27 15.15
C ILE A 329 -2.23 11.17 14.33
N MET A 330 -1.94 11.07 13.04
CA MET A 330 -2.44 10.01 12.16
C MET A 330 -1.43 8.88 12.05
N VAL A 331 -1.90 7.64 12.10
CA VAL A 331 -1.08 6.45 11.89
C VAL A 331 -1.59 5.70 10.67
N CYS A 332 -0.72 5.54 9.67
CA CYS A 332 -0.95 4.71 8.50
C CYS A 332 -0.11 3.44 8.64
N CYS A 333 -0.71 2.29 8.42
CA CYS A 333 -0.02 1.01 8.37
C CYS A 333 -0.27 0.36 7.03
N ILE A 334 0.78 -0.14 6.38
CA ILE A 334 0.71 -0.80 5.09
C ILE A 334 1.39 -2.17 5.23
N GLY A 335 0.60 -3.23 5.11
CA GLY A 335 1.03 -4.61 5.25
C GLY A 335 1.53 -5.21 3.93
N VAL A 336 2.22 -6.34 4.04
CA VAL A 336 2.71 -7.14 2.90
C VAL A 336 1.58 -7.95 2.23
N GLU A 337 0.51 -8.25 2.96
CA GLU A 337 -0.65 -9.00 2.46
C GLU A 337 -1.68 -8.13 1.71
N ASP A 338 -1.21 -7.08 1.05
CA ASP A 338 -2.07 -6.16 0.31
C ASP A 338 -3.24 -5.64 1.16
N VAL A 339 -2.87 -5.08 2.31
CA VAL A 339 -3.80 -4.45 3.23
C VAL A 339 -3.17 -3.19 3.78
N GLY A 340 -3.89 -2.08 3.74
CA GLY A 340 -3.47 -0.85 4.38
C GLY A 340 -4.61 -0.22 5.17
N TYR A 341 -4.29 0.52 6.21
CA TYR A 341 -5.29 1.22 7.01
C TYR A 341 -4.76 2.52 7.59
N VAL A 342 -5.69 3.44 7.86
CA VAL A 342 -5.42 4.68 8.59
C VAL A 342 -6.21 4.68 9.89
N LYS A 343 -5.54 5.06 10.97
CA LYS A 343 -6.14 5.37 12.26
C LYS A 343 -5.87 6.82 12.62
N HIS A 344 -6.91 7.56 13.00
CA HIS A 344 -6.73 8.82 13.71
C HIS A 344 -6.46 8.53 15.17
N THR A 345 -5.44 9.17 15.71
CA THR A 345 -5.19 9.16 17.13
C THR A 345 -5.56 10.54 17.68
N THR A 346 -6.32 10.57 18.76
CA THR A 346 -6.72 11.81 19.42
C THR A 346 -6.21 11.76 20.84
N ARG A 347 -5.46 12.77 21.26
CA ARG A 347 -5.01 12.89 22.64
C ARG A 347 -6.16 13.45 23.48
N LEU A 348 -6.56 12.72 24.50
CA LEU A 348 -7.59 13.12 25.44
C LEU A 348 -6.99 14.01 26.54
N GLU A 349 -7.84 14.77 27.23
CA GLU A 349 -7.44 15.72 28.28
C GLU A 349 -6.68 15.04 29.44
N ASN A 350 -7.01 13.77 29.73
CA ASN A 350 -6.32 12.94 30.71
C ASN A 350 -4.93 12.44 30.25
N GLY A 351 -4.44 12.90 29.10
CA GLY A 351 -3.16 12.52 28.50
C GLY A 351 -3.18 11.19 27.73
N SER A 352 -4.27 10.43 27.77
CA SER A 352 -4.39 9.16 27.04
C SER A 352 -4.66 9.36 25.55
N GLU A 353 -4.30 8.37 24.73
CA GLU A 353 -4.51 8.38 23.29
C GLU A 353 -5.70 7.48 22.90
N ARG A 354 -6.71 8.05 22.24
CA ARG A 354 -7.80 7.29 21.63
C ARG A 354 -7.50 7.06 20.15
N LYS A 355 -7.49 5.81 19.69
CA LYS A 355 -7.28 5.45 18.28
C LYS A 355 -8.60 5.03 17.65
N ARG A 356 -8.99 5.69 16.55
CA ARG A 356 -10.19 5.35 15.76
C ARG A 356 -9.77 4.94 14.35
N MET A 357 -10.29 3.81 13.86
CA MET A 357 -10.11 3.41 12.47
C MET A 357 -10.82 4.41 11.55
N CYS A 358 -10.11 4.91 10.54
CA CYS A 358 -10.65 5.81 9.54
C CYS A 358 -11.08 5.05 8.29
N VAL A 359 -10.13 4.32 7.71
CA VAL A 359 -10.30 3.57 6.46
C VAL A 359 -9.39 2.36 6.44
N GLU A 360 -9.77 1.38 5.63
CA GLU A 360 -8.97 0.22 5.27
C GLU A 360 -9.08 0.00 3.75
N TRP A 361 -7.98 -0.41 3.11
CA TRP A 361 -7.92 -0.72 1.68
C TRP A 361 -7.11 -1.98 1.41
N GLY A 362 -7.16 -2.45 0.16
CA GLY A 362 -6.53 -3.69 -0.29
C GLY A 362 -7.53 -4.81 -0.56
N HIS A 363 -7.08 -5.90 -1.19
CA HIS A 363 -7.96 -7.01 -1.57
C HIS A 363 -8.56 -7.70 -0.34
N VAL A 364 -7.75 -7.92 0.71
CA VAL A 364 -8.20 -8.56 1.96
C VAL A 364 -9.22 -7.68 2.68
N ALA A 365 -8.98 -6.36 2.73
CA ALA A 365 -9.89 -5.39 3.32
C ALA A 365 -11.25 -5.37 2.61
N ARG A 366 -11.23 -5.37 1.27
CA ARG A 366 -12.45 -5.39 0.46
C ARG A 366 -13.25 -6.66 0.63
N ALA A 367 -12.58 -7.81 0.73
CA ALA A 367 -13.27 -9.07 1.01
C ALA A 367 -14.00 -9.01 2.37
N ARG A 368 -13.33 -8.50 3.41
CA ARG A 368 -13.97 -8.29 4.72
C ARG A 368 -15.14 -7.30 4.65
N GLN A 369 -14.96 -6.17 3.97
CA GLN A 369 -16.01 -5.16 3.86
C GLN A 369 -17.25 -5.71 3.16
N ARG A 370 -17.09 -6.47 2.07
CA ARG A 370 -18.21 -7.13 1.38
C ARG A 370 -18.93 -8.13 2.26
N GLN A 371 -18.21 -8.90 3.08
CA GLN A 371 -18.83 -9.84 4.02
C GLN A 371 -19.67 -9.12 5.08
N ILE A 372 -19.16 -8.00 5.62
CA ILE A 372 -19.88 -7.19 6.61
C ILE A 372 -21.12 -6.54 5.98
N GLU A 373 -20.98 -5.94 4.80
CA GLU A 373 -22.09 -5.31 4.08
C GLU A 373 -23.17 -6.35 3.70
N ALA A 374 -22.76 -7.54 3.23
CA ALA A 374 -23.70 -8.63 2.94
C ALA A 374 -24.48 -9.09 4.18
N ARG A 375 -23.81 -9.20 5.33
CA ARG A 375 -24.47 -9.56 6.60
C ARG A 375 -25.50 -8.51 7.03
N LYS A 376 -25.15 -7.22 6.96
CA LYS A 376 -26.08 -6.13 7.28
C LYS A 376 -27.32 -6.15 6.38
N CYS A 377 -27.14 -6.43 5.08
CA CYS A 377 -28.26 -6.57 4.17
C CYS A 377 -29.15 -7.77 4.55
N GLN A 378 -28.57 -8.91 4.92
CA GLN A 378 -29.33 -10.08 5.39
C GLN A 378 -30.13 -9.79 6.66
N GLU A 379 -29.53 -9.10 7.64
CA GLU A 379 -30.18 -8.70 8.89
C GLU A 379 -31.37 -7.75 8.63
N LEU A 380 -31.22 -6.78 7.73
CA LEU A 380 -32.30 -5.86 7.36
C LEU A 380 -33.43 -6.54 6.60
N VAL A 381 -33.12 -7.48 5.69
CA VAL A 381 -34.14 -8.29 5.00
C VAL A 381 -34.90 -9.16 5.99
N ALA A 382 -34.21 -9.77 6.97
CA ALA A 382 -34.85 -10.57 8.02
C ALA A 382 -35.74 -9.71 8.93
N HIS A 383 -35.32 -8.49 9.28
CA HIS A 383 -36.11 -7.57 10.08
C HIS A 383 -37.39 -7.11 9.36
N ASN A 384 -37.29 -6.79 8.06
CA ASN A 384 -38.45 -6.41 7.24
C ASN A 384 -39.40 -7.58 6.96
N ALA A 385 -38.94 -8.83 7.07
CA ALA A 385 -39.77 -10.03 6.91
C ALA A 385 -40.48 -10.44 8.21
N THR A 386 -40.13 -9.84 9.35
CA THR A 386 -40.71 -10.12 10.68
C THR A 386 -41.62 -9.01 11.19
N MET A 387 -41.69 -7.87 10.49
CA MET A 387 -42.78 -6.90 10.58
C MET A 387 -43.84 -7.21 9.52
#